data_AF-A0A1V8T178-F1
#
_entry.id   AF-A0A1V8T178-F1
#
_cell.length_a   1.000
_cell.length_b   1.000
_cell.length_c   1.000
_cell.angle_alpha   90.00
_cell.angle_beta   90.00
_cell.angle_gamma   90.00
#
_symmetry.space_group_name_H-M   'P 1'
#
loop_
_entity.id
_entity.type
_entity.pdbx_description
1 polymer ?
#
loop_
_entity_poly.entity_id
_entity_poly.type
_entity_poly.pdbx_seq_one_letter_code
_entity_poly.pdbx_strand_id
1 'polypeptide(L)'
;MSITSQDDGDGDVPVLSAETLRLLQEFQSEKDTREKHFQDLKANAEAKFDDDAALTMDAFAEDWQVSQFWYSDETAQTLARQLLDGANADSCIAVVSAPSVYVQLRKLLTDRVARPRLVLLEIDQRFEVFGSDFVPYDFQTPLKLPVDLKGKFDRIICDPPFLSDEYLDL
;
A
#
# COMPACT_ATOMS: atom_id res chain seq x y z
N MET A 1 60.61 -5.55 41.57
CA MET A 1 59.51 -6.54 41.68
C MET A 1 58.21 -5.76 41.66
N SER A 2 57.19 -6.06 40.89
CA SER A 2 57.03 -6.81 39.64
C SER A 2 55.70 -6.31 39.10
N ILE A 3 55.63 -6.14 37.77
CA ILE A 3 54.42 -5.85 37.02
C ILE A 3 53.45 -7.02 37.23
N THR A 4 52.19 -6.71 37.59
CA THR A 4 51.07 -7.62 37.36
C THR A 4 50.08 -6.91 36.46
N SER A 5 50.14 -7.27 35.19
CA SER A 5 49.07 -7.06 34.22
C SER A 5 47.88 -7.92 34.64
N GLN A 6 46.69 -7.34 34.70
CA GLN A 6 45.44 -8.09 34.61
C GLN A 6 44.55 -7.41 33.58
N ASP A 7 44.61 -7.99 32.39
CA ASP A 7 43.62 -7.93 31.34
C ASP A 7 42.53 -8.93 31.73
N ASP A 8 41.40 -8.45 32.24
CA ASP A 8 40.21 -9.26 32.52
C ASP A 8 39.06 -8.65 31.72
N GLY A 9 38.71 -9.31 30.62
CA GLY A 9 37.64 -8.92 29.73
C GLY A 9 36.28 -8.96 30.43
N ASP A 10 35.55 -7.86 30.32
CA ASP A 10 34.10 -7.88 30.40
C ASP A 10 33.57 -7.48 29.02
N GLY A 11 33.10 -8.48 28.29
CA GLY A 11 32.34 -8.27 27.07
C GLY A 11 31.01 -7.65 27.47
N ASP A 12 31.01 -6.34 27.71
CA ASP A 12 29.83 -5.56 28.02
C ASP A 12 28.89 -5.65 26.82
N VAL A 13 28.03 -6.67 26.85
CA VAL A 13 27.01 -6.89 25.83
C VAL A 13 26.13 -5.65 25.91
N PRO A 14 26.02 -4.82 24.87
CA PRO A 14 25.27 -3.58 24.97
C PRO A 14 23.81 -3.91 25.34
N VAL A 15 23.44 -3.60 26.58
CA VAL A 15 22.10 -3.81 27.10
C VAL A 15 21.28 -2.60 26.70
N LEU A 16 20.16 -2.83 26.00
CA LEU A 16 19.22 -1.77 25.66
C LEU A 16 18.74 -1.07 26.94
N SER A 17 18.72 0.26 26.92
CA SER A 17 18.19 1.01 28.07
C SER A 17 16.73 0.62 28.32
N ALA A 18 16.28 0.72 29.56
CA ALA A 18 14.89 0.40 29.92
C ALA A 18 13.88 1.20 29.08
N GLU A 19 14.22 2.42 28.69
CA GLU A 19 13.42 3.27 27.81
C GLU A 19 13.38 2.72 26.38
N THR A 20 14.52 2.31 25.81
CA THR A 20 14.57 1.73 24.46
C THR A 20 13.84 0.38 24.38
N LEU A 21 13.95 -0.45 25.42
CA LEU A 21 13.18 -1.70 25.51
C LEU A 21 11.67 -1.43 25.53
N ARG A 22 11.23 -0.40 26.27
CA ARG A 22 9.81 -0.03 26.35
C ARG A 22 9.28 0.46 25.01
N LEU A 23 10.05 1.32 24.33
CA LEU A 23 9.75 1.78 22.96
C LEU A 23 9.68 0.60 21.97
N LEU A 24 10.60 -0.36 22.07
CA LEU A 24 10.60 -1.54 21.20
C LEU A 24 9.39 -2.45 21.46
N GLN A 25 8.97 -2.59 22.72
CA GLN A 25 7.77 -3.35 23.09
C GLN A 25 6.50 -2.66 22.59
N GLU A 26 6.42 -1.34 22.74
CA GLU A 26 5.30 -0.52 22.24
C GLU A 26 5.19 -0.66 20.72
N PHE A 27 6.29 -0.49 19.99
CA PHE A 27 6.36 -0.69 18.54
C PHE A 27 5.98 -2.11 18.07
N GLN A 28 6.39 -3.14 18.81
CA GLN A 28 5.99 -4.52 18.52
C GLN A 28 4.48 -4.73 18.76
N SER A 29 3.93 -4.17 19.84
CA SER A 29 2.50 -4.26 20.13
C SER A 29 1.63 -3.52 19.12
N GLU A 30 2.11 -2.39 18.59
CA GLU A 30 1.49 -1.66 17.49
C GLU A 30 1.52 -2.48 16.20
N LYS A 31 2.66 -3.13 15.89
CA LYS A 31 2.77 -4.05 14.74
C LYS A 31 1.80 -5.22 14.84
N ASP A 32 1.70 -5.86 16.01
CA ASP A 32 0.79 -6.99 16.22
C ASP A 32 -0.68 -6.56 16.13
N THR A 33 -1.01 -5.38 16.65
CA THR A 33 -2.35 -4.79 16.53
C THR A 33 -2.68 -4.51 15.06
N ARG A 34 -1.72 -3.98 14.30
CA ARG A 34 -1.87 -3.70 12.86
C ARG A 34 -2.04 -4.98 12.06
N GLU A 35 -1.26 -6.02 12.35
CA GLU A 35 -1.36 -7.32 11.69
C GLU A 35 -2.72 -7.97 11.98
N LYS A 36 -3.20 -7.92 13.23
CA LYS A 36 -4.54 -8.39 13.58
C LYS A 36 -5.62 -7.61 12.87
N HIS A 37 -5.52 -6.28 12.86
CA HIS A 37 -6.48 -5.42 12.17
C HIS A 37 -6.48 -5.70 10.65
N PHE A 38 -5.31 -5.95 10.06
CA PHE A 38 -5.18 -6.36 8.66
C PHE A 38 -5.80 -7.73 8.40
N GLN A 39 -5.56 -8.71 9.27
CA GLN A 39 -6.17 -10.03 9.17
C GLN A 39 -7.69 -9.98 9.33
N ASP A 40 -8.21 -9.17 10.26
CA ASP A 40 -9.64 -8.95 10.46
C ASP A 40 -10.26 -8.21 9.28
N LEU A 41 -9.58 -7.19 8.75
CA LEU A 41 -10.00 -6.50 7.53
C LEU A 41 -10.03 -7.48 6.37
N LYS A 42 -8.96 -8.25 6.14
CA LYS A 42 -8.84 -9.26 5.08
C LYS A 42 -9.89 -10.37 5.21
N ALA A 43 -10.18 -10.86 6.41
CA ALA A 43 -11.21 -11.86 6.63
C ALA A 43 -12.63 -11.29 6.37
N ASN A 44 -12.91 -10.08 6.84
CA ASN A 44 -14.19 -9.40 6.60
C ASN A 44 -14.37 -9.02 5.13
N ALA A 45 -13.28 -8.58 4.51
CA ALA A 45 -13.11 -8.37 3.10
C ALA A 45 -13.47 -9.64 2.35
N GLU A 46 -12.72 -10.73 2.53
CA GLU A 46 -12.91 -12.00 1.80
C GLU A 46 -14.33 -12.55 1.98
N ALA A 47 -14.96 -12.32 3.14
CA ALA A 47 -16.36 -12.68 3.39
C ALA A 47 -17.40 -11.76 2.69
N LYS A 48 -17.02 -10.53 2.31
CA LYS A 48 -17.86 -9.53 1.62
C LYS A 48 -17.47 -9.28 0.16
N PHE A 49 -16.33 -9.80 -0.29
CA PHE A 49 -15.70 -9.52 -1.59
C PHE A 49 -16.37 -10.21 -2.78
N ASP A 50 -17.40 -11.02 -2.55
CA ASP A 50 -18.33 -11.46 -3.61
C ASP A 50 -19.26 -10.33 -4.07
N ASP A 51 -19.35 -9.22 -3.32
CA ASP A 51 -20.21 -8.07 -3.65
C ASP A 51 -19.38 -6.77 -3.80
N ASP A 52 -18.93 -6.51 -5.03
CA ASP A 52 -18.15 -5.31 -5.43
C ASP A 52 -18.80 -3.97 -5.01
N ALA A 53 -20.09 -3.97 -4.69
CA ALA A 53 -20.86 -2.80 -4.26
C ALA A 53 -20.56 -2.32 -2.83
N ALA A 54 -20.02 -3.18 -1.95
CA ALA A 54 -19.80 -2.85 -0.53
C ALA A 54 -18.44 -2.19 -0.24
N LEU A 55 -17.58 -1.98 -1.25
CA LEU A 55 -16.23 -1.45 -1.08
C LEU A 55 -16.24 0.07 -0.98
N THR A 56 -16.08 0.62 0.22
CA THR A 56 -15.84 2.07 0.41
C THR A 56 -14.42 2.32 0.90
N MET A 57 -13.90 3.52 0.66
CA MET A 57 -12.59 3.92 1.21
C MET A 57 -12.62 3.89 2.74
N ASP A 58 -13.77 4.10 3.38
CA ASP A 58 -13.94 4.01 4.84
C ASP A 58 -13.64 2.62 5.41
N ALA A 59 -13.70 1.55 4.60
CA ALA A 59 -13.32 0.21 5.02
C ALA A 59 -11.79 0.08 5.21
N PHE A 60 -11.02 0.98 4.60
CA PHE A 60 -9.59 1.10 4.78
C PHE A 60 -9.38 2.30 5.72
N ALA A 61 -9.22 2.06 7.02
CA ALA A 61 -9.07 3.16 7.97
C ALA A 61 -7.84 4.02 7.62
N GLU A 62 -7.96 5.33 7.38
CA GLU A 62 -6.81 6.19 7.01
C GLU A 62 -5.62 5.98 7.98
N ASP A 63 -4.47 5.55 7.44
CA ASP A 63 -3.24 5.45 8.22
C ASP A 63 -2.46 6.76 8.01
N TRP A 64 -2.46 7.59 9.05
CA TRP A 64 -1.80 8.88 9.07
C TRP A 64 -0.27 8.77 8.94
N GLN A 65 0.33 7.58 9.08
CA GLN A 65 1.77 7.37 8.91
C GLN A 65 2.23 7.31 7.45
N VAL A 66 1.34 7.01 6.48
CA VAL A 66 1.78 6.85 5.07
C VAL A 66 1.81 8.18 4.31
N SER A 67 1.44 9.29 4.95
CA SER A 67 1.33 10.63 4.32
C SER A 67 0.61 10.58 2.95
N GLN A 68 -0.35 9.68 2.81
CA GLN A 68 -1.11 9.49 1.59
C GLN A 68 -2.46 10.19 1.74
N PHE A 69 -2.73 11.15 0.88
CA PHE A 69 -4.03 11.82 0.83
C PHE A 69 -4.91 11.12 -0.19
N TRP A 70 -6.17 10.90 0.16
CA TRP A 70 -7.13 10.31 -0.75
C TRP A 70 -8.00 11.38 -1.39
N TYR A 71 -8.28 11.21 -2.68
CA TYR A 71 -9.30 12.03 -3.35
C TYR A 71 -10.66 11.88 -2.66
N SER A 72 -11.43 12.96 -2.65
CA SER A 72 -12.85 12.90 -2.31
C SER A 72 -13.59 11.95 -3.26
N ASP A 73 -14.70 11.37 -2.78
CA ASP A 73 -15.52 10.45 -3.58
C ASP A 73 -15.93 11.04 -4.94
N GLU A 74 -16.30 12.32 -4.98
CA GLU A 74 -16.66 13.04 -6.22
C GLU A 74 -15.48 13.13 -7.20
N THR A 75 -14.29 13.45 -6.70
CA THR A 75 -13.08 13.59 -7.52
C THR A 75 -12.66 12.22 -8.05
N ALA A 76 -12.58 11.22 -7.17
CA ALA A 76 -12.22 9.85 -7.52
C ALA A 76 -13.19 9.26 -8.56
N GLN A 77 -14.50 9.49 -8.39
CA GLN A 77 -15.52 9.04 -9.34
C GLN A 77 -15.37 9.73 -10.70
N THR A 78 -15.08 11.04 -10.71
CA THR A 78 -14.87 11.78 -11.96
C THR A 78 -13.67 11.25 -12.72
N LEU A 79 -12.54 11.03 -12.04
CA LEU A 79 -11.32 10.46 -12.62
C LEU A 79 -11.55 9.03 -13.14
N ALA A 80 -12.25 8.20 -12.37
CA ALA A 80 -12.62 6.85 -12.79
C ALA A 80 -13.48 6.85 -14.07
N ARG A 81 -14.45 7.78 -14.19
CA ARG A 81 -15.24 7.93 -15.41
C ARG A 81 -14.39 8.33 -16.62
N GLN A 82 -13.41 9.21 -16.44
CA GLN A 82 -12.49 9.58 -17.54
C GLN A 82 -11.62 8.41 -17.98
N LEU A 83 -11.12 7.60 -17.03
CA LEU A 83 -10.39 6.38 -17.36
C LEU A 83 -11.26 5.38 -18.13
N LEU A 84 -12.55 5.28 -17.81
CA LEU A 84 -13.49 4.40 -18.49
C LEU A 84 -14.01 4.94 -19.83
N ASP A 85 -13.78 6.20 -20.17
CA ASP A 85 -14.27 6.79 -21.42
C ASP A 85 -13.57 6.17 -22.64
N GLY A 86 -14.35 5.51 -23.50
CA GLY A 86 -13.83 4.71 -24.61
C GLY A 86 -13.06 3.45 -24.22
N ALA A 87 -13.06 3.05 -22.94
CA ALA A 87 -12.47 1.78 -22.50
C ALA A 87 -13.38 0.60 -22.86
N ASN A 88 -12.78 -0.51 -23.27
CA ASN A 88 -13.48 -1.74 -23.65
C ASN A 88 -12.88 -2.95 -22.88
N ALA A 89 -13.31 -4.17 -23.23
CA ALA A 89 -12.84 -5.39 -22.58
C ALA A 89 -11.33 -5.66 -22.78
N ASP A 90 -10.74 -5.16 -23.87
CA ASP A 90 -9.33 -5.33 -24.18
C ASP A 90 -8.45 -4.24 -23.56
N SER A 91 -9.06 -3.19 -23.01
CA SER A 91 -8.35 -2.10 -22.35
C SER A 91 -7.72 -2.56 -21.03
N CYS A 92 -6.56 -1.98 -20.70
CA CYS A 92 -5.82 -2.23 -19.48
C CYS A 92 -5.49 -0.91 -18.78
N ILE A 93 -6.01 -0.76 -17.57
CA ILE A 93 -5.92 0.47 -16.76
C ILE A 93 -4.97 0.24 -15.59
N ALA A 94 -3.93 1.06 -15.49
CA ALA A 94 -3.09 1.15 -14.30
C ALA A 94 -3.53 2.30 -13.40
N VAL A 95 -3.65 2.02 -12.10
CA VAL A 95 -3.88 3.00 -11.05
C VAL A 95 -2.65 2.98 -10.15
N VAL A 96 -1.83 4.04 -10.19
CA VAL A 96 -0.57 4.13 -9.44
C VAL A 96 -0.73 5.09 -8.28
N SER A 97 -0.57 4.59 -7.06
CA SER A 97 -0.63 5.39 -5.82
C SER A 97 -1.95 6.16 -5.60
N ALA A 98 -3.04 5.77 -6.27
CA ALA A 98 -4.33 6.46 -6.28
C ALA A 98 -5.51 5.51 -5.93
N PRO A 99 -5.53 4.90 -4.74
CA PRO A 99 -6.41 3.77 -4.42
C PRO A 99 -7.89 4.16 -4.40
N SER A 100 -8.22 5.41 -4.07
CA SER A 100 -9.61 5.90 -4.12
C SER A 100 -10.20 5.87 -5.53
N VAL A 101 -9.39 6.09 -6.57
CA VAL A 101 -9.83 5.96 -7.98
C VAL A 101 -10.07 4.50 -8.31
N TYR A 102 -9.19 3.58 -7.86
CA TYR A 102 -9.37 2.15 -8.07
C TYR A 102 -10.67 1.63 -7.46
N VAL A 103 -11.00 2.04 -6.23
CA VAL A 103 -12.27 1.67 -5.58
C VAL A 103 -13.47 2.16 -6.39
N GLN A 104 -13.43 3.41 -6.90
CA GLN A 104 -14.51 3.93 -7.75
C GLN A 104 -14.59 3.22 -9.11
N LEU A 105 -13.45 2.82 -9.70
CA LEU A 105 -13.42 1.99 -10.92
C LEU A 105 -14.14 0.65 -10.70
N ARG A 106 -13.85 -0.05 -9.59
CA ARG A 106 -14.54 -1.31 -9.27
C ARG A 106 -16.05 -1.11 -9.13
N LYS A 107 -16.48 -0.11 -8.36
CA LYS A 107 -17.91 0.23 -8.20
C LYS A 107 -18.61 0.49 -9.53
N LEU A 108 -17.97 1.23 -10.43
CA LEU A 108 -18.54 1.57 -11.74
C LEU A 108 -18.57 0.38 -12.71
N LEU A 109 -17.78 -0.66 -12.45
CA LEU A 109 -17.68 -1.85 -13.29
C LEU A 109 -18.54 -3.02 -12.78
N THR A 110 -19.11 -2.96 -11.56
CA THR A 110 -19.96 -4.03 -10.98
C THR A 110 -21.03 -4.53 -11.94
N ASP A 111 -21.69 -3.63 -12.68
CA ASP A 111 -22.77 -4.01 -13.61
C ASP A 111 -22.34 -4.13 -15.09
N ARG A 112 -21.04 -4.00 -15.39
CA ARG A 112 -20.54 -4.10 -16.78
C ARG A 112 -20.26 -5.54 -17.18
N VAL A 113 -20.85 -5.94 -18.31
CA VAL A 113 -20.61 -7.24 -18.98
C VAL A 113 -19.19 -7.32 -19.57
N ALA A 114 -18.70 -6.21 -20.12
CA ALA A 114 -17.34 -6.08 -20.64
C ALA A 114 -16.54 -5.16 -19.71
N ARG A 115 -15.52 -5.71 -19.04
CA ARG A 115 -14.68 -4.99 -18.08
C ARG A 115 -13.24 -4.91 -18.58
N PRO A 116 -12.60 -3.73 -18.54
CA PRO A 116 -11.17 -3.62 -18.76
C PRO A 116 -10.41 -4.35 -17.65
N ARG A 117 -9.16 -4.74 -17.93
CA ARG A 117 -8.24 -5.19 -16.87
C ARG A 117 -7.86 -4.00 -16.00
N LEU A 118 -7.94 -4.16 -14.68
CA LEU A 118 -7.46 -3.17 -13.72
C LEU A 118 -6.18 -3.68 -13.04
N VAL A 119 -5.25 -2.77 -12.78
CA VAL A 119 -4.07 -3.04 -11.93
C VAL A 119 -3.88 -1.86 -10.98
N LEU A 120 -3.89 -2.12 -9.68
CA LEU A 120 -3.54 -1.18 -8.63
C LEU A 120 -2.07 -1.38 -8.24
N LEU A 121 -1.26 -0.35 -8.46
CA LEU A 121 0.13 -0.28 -8.07
C LEU A 121 0.23 0.55 -6.80
N GLU A 122 0.41 -0.13 -5.66
CA GLU A 122 0.40 0.48 -4.34
C GLU A 122 1.44 -0.09 -3.39
N ILE A 123 1.96 0.73 -2.48
CA ILE A 123 2.86 0.28 -1.40
C ILE A 123 2.07 -0.25 -0.21
N ASP A 124 0.85 0.25 -0.03
CA ASP A 124 0.00 -0.07 1.09
C ASP A 124 -0.61 -1.47 0.97
N GLN A 125 -0.11 -2.39 1.79
CA GLN A 125 -0.50 -3.80 1.81
C GLN A 125 -1.97 -4.02 2.17
N ARG A 126 -2.67 -3.02 2.73
CA ARG A 126 -4.12 -3.14 3.00
C ARG A 126 -4.93 -3.39 1.75
N PHE A 127 -4.42 -2.98 0.59
CA PHE A 127 -5.05 -3.22 -0.71
C PHE A 127 -4.71 -4.59 -1.31
N GLU A 128 -3.89 -5.43 -0.66
CA GLU A 128 -3.66 -6.84 -1.07
C GLU A 128 -4.94 -7.65 -1.15
N VAL A 129 -5.99 -7.21 -0.46
CA VAL A 129 -7.32 -7.81 -0.52
C VAL A 129 -7.92 -7.81 -1.93
N PHE A 130 -7.41 -6.99 -2.85
CA PHE A 130 -7.82 -7.01 -4.26
C PHE A 130 -7.15 -8.12 -5.09
N GLY A 131 -6.33 -8.97 -4.46
CA GLY A 131 -5.81 -10.18 -5.06
C GLY A 131 -4.97 -9.90 -6.31
N SER A 132 -5.38 -10.47 -7.45
CA SER A 132 -4.63 -10.38 -8.72
C SER A 132 -4.51 -8.98 -9.29
N ASP A 133 -5.37 -8.06 -8.86
CA ASP A 133 -5.35 -6.67 -9.33
C ASP A 133 -4.30 -5.84 -8.57
N PHE A 134 -3.89 -6.27 -7.37
CA PHE A 134 -2.91 -5.55 -6.56
C PHE A 134 -1.48 -5.97 -6.90
N VAL A 135 -0.62 -4.97 -7.08
CA VAL A 135 0.81 -5.15 -7.31
C VAL A 135 1.56 -4.22 -6.36
N PRO A 136 2.39 -4.77 -5.45
CA PRO A 136 3.25 -3.97 -4.59
C PRO A 136 4.13 -3.03 -5.43
N TYR A 137 4.03 -1.73 -5.17
CA TYR A 137 4.75 -0.70 -5.90
C TYR A 137 5.38 0.29 -4.94
N ASP A 138 6.70 0.43 -5.04
CA ASP A 138 7.47 1.43 -4.31
C ASP A 138 7.94 2.51 -5.28
N PHE A 139 7.51 3.75 -5.05
CA PHE A 139 7.87 4.89 -5.89
C PHE A 139 9.36 5.21 -5.86
N GLN A 140 10.10 4.79 -4.81
CA GLN A 140 11.56 4.93 -4.72
C GLN A 140 12.27 3.95 -5.67
N THR A 141 11.62 2.84 -6.02
CA THR A 141 12.15 1.84 -6.95
C THR A 141 11.17 1.59 -8.11
N PRO A 142 10.81 2.63 -8.90
CA PRO A 142 9.65 2.62 -9.80
C PRO A 142 9.76 1.62 -10.97
N LEU A 143 10.97 1.12 -11.24
CA LEU A 143 11.24 0.12 -12.28
C LEU A 143 11.16 -1.33 -11.78
N LYS A 144 11.01 -1.55 -10.47
CA LYS A 144 10.90 -2.88 -9.86
C LYS A 144 9.48 -3.42 -10.01
N LEU A 145 9.06 -3.61 -11.26
CA LEU A 145 7.74 -4.09 -11.63
C LEU A 145 7.81 -5.49 -12.27
N PRO A 146 6.74 -6.29 -12.15
CA PRO A 146 6.61 -7.54 -12.89
C PRO A 146 6.77 -7.32 -14.40
N VAL A 147 7.58 -8.15 -15.06
CA VAL A 147 7.95 -8.00 -16.48
C VAL A 147 6.73 -8.12 -17.39
N ASP A 148 5.71 -8.87 -16.97
CA ASP A 148 4.45 -9.07 -17.69
C ASP A 148 3.62 -7.80 -17.84
N LEU A 149 3.82 -6.79 -16.98
CA LEU A 149 3.12 -5.50 -17.06
C LEU A 149 3.71 -4.55 -18.10
N LYS A 150 4.91 -4.81 -18.61
CA LYS A 150 5.62 -3.91 -19.52
C LYS A 150 4.84 -3.73 -20.83
N GLY A 151 4.47 -2.48 -21.13
CA GLY A 151 3.78 -2.11 -22.37
C GLY A 151 2.35 -2.64 -22.46
N LYS A 152 1.71 -2.96 -21.32
CA LYS A 152 0.34 -3.49 -21.29
C LYS A 152 -0.75 -2.45 -21.13
N PHE A 153 -0.44 -1.30 -20.53
CA PHE A 153 -1.43 -0.30 -20.15
C PHE A 153 -1.64 0.71 -21.26
N ASP A 154 -2.91 0.95 -21.60
CA ASP A 154 -3.32 2.03 -22.51
C ASP A 154 -3.86 3.25 -21.76
N ARG A 155 -4.16 3.11 -20.47
CA ARG A 155 -4.69 4.15 -19.58
C ARG A 155 -3.99 4.08 -18.24
N ILE A 156 -3.51 5.23 -17.77
CA ILE A 156 -2.75 5.31 -16.52
C ILE A 156 -3.20 6.55 -15.77
N ILE A 157 -3.48 6.39 -14.47
CA ILE A 157 -3.50 7.49 -13.51
C ILE A 157 -2.37 7.26 -12.50
N CYS A 158 -1.69 8.33 -12.10
CA CYS A 158 -0.55 8.27 -11.21
C CYS A 158 -0.57 9.47 -10.26
N ASP A 159 -0.54 9.19 -8.96
CA ASP A 159 -0.47 10.20 -7.90
C ASP A 159 0.48 9.77 -6.78
N PRO A 160 1.81 9.74 -7.04
CA PRO A 160 2.78 9.32 -6.05
C PRO A 160 2.84 10.32 -4.87
N PRO A 161 3.31 9.90 -3.69
CA PRO A 161 3.44 10.79 -2.54
C PRO A 161 4.34 11.99 -2.83
N PHE A 162 4.17 13.08 -2.06
CA PHE A 162 4.88 14.33 -2.26
C PHE A 162 6.40 14.12 -2.18
N LEU A 163 7.12 14.53 -3.23
CA LEU A 163 8.57 14.52 -3.25
C LEU A 163 9.08 15.71 -2.43
N SER A 164 9.66 15.47 -1.24
CA SER A 164 10.51 16.48 -0.60
C SER A 164 11.94 16.39 -1.15
N ASP A 165 12.68 17.50 -1.15
CA ASP A 165 14.05 17.57 -1.67
C ASP A 165 15.00 16.55 -0.99
N GLU A 166 14.67 16.10 0.22
CA GLU A 166 15.37 15.01 0.92
C GLU A 166 15.34 13.65 0.20
N TYR A 167 14.38 13.41 -0.70
CA TYR A 167 14.27 12.17 -1.48
C TYR A 167 14.95 12.23 -2.86
N LEU A 168 15.50 13.39 -3.25
CA LEU A 168 16.18 13.57 -4.54
C LEU A 168 17.71 13.34 -4.48
N ASP A 169 18.28 13.30 -3.27
CA ASP A 169 19.72 13.26 -3.03
C ASP A 169 20.26 11.89 -2.52
N LEU A 170 19.52 10.79 -2.70
CA LEU A 170 19.98 9.43 -2.38
C LEU A 170 20.20 8.55 -3.62
#